data_AF-A0A564XVK5-F1
#
_entry.id   AF-A0A564XVK5-F1
#
_cell.length_a   1.000
_cell.length_b   1.000
_cell.length_c   1.000
_cell.angle_alpha   90.00
_cell.angle_beta   90.00
_cell.angle_gamma   90.00
#
_symmetry.space_group_name_H-M   'P 1'
#
loop_
_entity.id
_entity.type
_entity.pdbx_description
1 polymer ?
#
loop_
_entity_poly.entity_id
_entity_poly.type
_entity_poly.pdbx_seq_one_letter_code
_entity_poly.pdbx_strand_id
1 'polypeptide(L)'
;DNISPETAVRLYLLAHNLKNKGLVDWCTKFLCDKIEETNVSEVWSAANATKNEVLIGVCAPLVAMNWEMFAPSRLFHVNTEIEGMMSLLGCTRMAEESGASIIKALLEWRNASRDDKTRTARTTAFRDMVSVLGIRDTPDLIKYLFVEGLEIPAEWRRCLAEEQKTAKEEPIASSSMPSY
;
A
#
# COMPACT_ATOMS: atom_id res chain seq x y z
N ASP A 1 2.01 27.26 23.89
CA ASP A 1 2.39 27.01 22.49
C ASP A 1 2.30 25.53 22.18
N ASN A 2 1.44 25.14 21.23
CA ASN A 2 1.34 23.76 20.77
C ASN A 2 2.30 23.56 19.59
N ILE A 3 3.11 22.50 19.63
CA ILE A 3 3.97 22.09 18.52
C ILE A 3 3.09 21.75 17.31
N SER A 4 3.44 22.23 16.11
CA SER A 4 2.70 21.88 14.88
C SER A 4 3.01 20.45 14.43
N PRO A 5 2.11 19.75 13.72
CA PRO A 5 2.39 18.43 13.16
C PRO A 5 3.65 18.38 12.30
N GLU A 6 3.88 19.38 11.44
CA GLU A 6 5.10 19.52 10.63
C GLU A 6 6.36 19.58 11.50
N THR A 7 6.34 20.39 12.58
CA THR A 7 7.45 20.47 13.53
C THR A 7 7.67 19.14 14.24
N ALA A 8 6.60 18.43 14.59
CA ALA A 8 6.65 17.11 15.21
C ALA A 8 7.25 16.05 14.27
N VAL A 9 6.95 16.08 12.96
CA VAL A 9 7.58 15.20 11.95
C VAL A 9 9.08 15.47 11.86
N ARG A 10 9.50 16.73 11.80
CA ARG A 10 10.93 17.08 11.77
C ARG A 10 11.65 16.63 13.04
N LEU A 11 11.04 16.83 14.20
CA LEU A 11 11.57 16.37 15.49
C LEU A 11 11.64 14.84 15.55
N TYR A 12 10.62 14.16 15.05
CA TYR A 12 10.57 12.70 14.95
C TYR A 12 11.74 12.14 14.14
N LEU A 13 11.96 12.67 12.94
CA LEU A 13 13.06 12.25 12.06
C LEU A 13 14.44 12.51 12.70
N LEU A 14 14.61 13.68 13.32
CA LEU A 14 15.83 14.01 14.05
C LEU A 14 16.07 13.04 15.22
N ALA A 15 15.04 12.79 16.03
CA ALA A 15 15.10 11.86 17.16
C ALA A 15 15.44 10.43 16.70
N HIS A 16 14.85 9.98 15.59
CA HIS A 16 15.16 8.68 15.00
C HIS A 16 16.62 8.60 14.58
N ASN A 17 17.15 9.61 13.88
CA ASN A 17 18.55 9.65 13.46
C ASN A 17 19.53 9.69 14.64
N LEU A 18 19.14 10.36 15.73
CA LEU A 18 19.90 10.40 16.99
C LEU A 18 19.69 9.15 17.86
N LYS A 19 18.85 8.20 17.42
CA LYS A 19 18.46 6.99 18.18
C LYS A 19 17.89 7.31 19.57
N ASN A 20 17.22 8.45 19.70
CA ASN A 20 16.57 8.84 20.94
C ASN A 20 15.17 8.22 21.01
N LYS A 21 15.09 7.02 21.59
CA LYS A 21 13.85 6.25 21.70
C LYS A 21 12.73 7.03 22.39
N GLY A 22 13.02 7.71 23.50
CA GLY A 22 12.00 8.43 24.27
C GLY A 22 11.33 9.54 23.45
N LEU A 23 12.11 10.28 22.65
CA LEU A 23 11.56 11.29 21.74
C LEU A 23 10.83 10.67 20.55
N VAL A 24 11.32 9.56 20.00
CA VAL A 24 10.62 8.83 18.91
C VAL A 24 9.25 8.35 19.38
N ASP A 25 9.16 7.73 20.56
CA ASP A 25 7.91 7.21 21.12
C ASP A 25 6.92 8.37 21.41
N TRP A 26 7.43 9.47 21.97
CA TRP A 26 6.61 10.66 22.23
C TRP A 26 6.08 11.29 20.94
N CYS A 27 6.94 11.51 19.95
CA CYS A 27 6.53 12.06 18.66
C CYS A 27 5.57 11.13 17.91
N THR A 28 5.79 9.81 17.98
CA THR A 28 4.89 8.82 17.38
C THR A 28 3.49 8.99 17.95
N LYS A 29 3.37 8.99 19.28
CA LYS A 29 2.07 9.18 19.94
C LYS A 29 1.43 10.52 19.58
N PHE A 30 2.20 11.60 19.61
CA PHE A 30 1.71 12.93 19.27
C PHE A 30 1.17 12.98 17.83
N LEU A 31 1.89 12.40 16.87
CA LEU A 31 1.49 12.36 15.47
C LEU A 31 0.25 11.47 15.26
N CYS A 32 0.14 10.33 15.95
CA CYS A 32 -1.07 9.51 15.90
C CYS A 32 -2.33 10.31 16.29
N ASP A 33 -2.23 11.15 17.32
CA ASP A 33 -3.36 11.96 17.82
C ASP A 33 -3.69 13.17 16.91
N LYS A 34 -2.82 13.49 15.94
CA LYS A 34 -2.87 14.73 15.15
C LYS A 34 -2.86 14.51 13.63
N ILE A 35 -2.95 13.26 13.20
CA ILE A 35 -2.96 12.95 11.77
C ILE A 35 -4.29 13.38 11.15
N GLU A 36 -4.20 14.01 9.98
CA GLU A 36 -5.35 14.46 9.21
C GLU A 36 -4.96 14.57 7.73
N GLU A 37 -5.94 14.80 6.86
CA GLU A 37 -5.75 14.85 5.40
C GLU A 37 -4.66 15.83 4.96
N THR A 38 -4.54 16.96 5.64
CA THR A 38 -3.58 18.03 5.29
C THR A 38 -2.12 17.64 5.54
N ASN A 39 -1.86 16.68 6.43
CA ASN A 39 -0.51 16.33 6.88
C ASN A 39 -0.13 14.86 6.66
N VAL A 40 -1.08 13.99 6.30
CA VAL A 40 -0.87 12.54 6.14
C VAL A 40 0.26 12.21 5.17
N SER A 41 0.46 13.00 4.10
CA SER A 41 1.53 12.75 3.12
C SER A 41 2.93 12.85 3.75
N GLU A 42 3.15 13.84 4.63
CA GLU A 42 4.42 14.03 5.32
C GLU A 42 4.65 12.96 6.38
N VAL A 43 3.61 12.67 7.18
CA VAL A 43 3.66 11.63 8.21
C VAL A 43 3.88 10.26 7.59
N TRP A 44 3.18 9.92 6.50
CA TRP A 44 3.37 8.69 5.73
C TRP A 44 4.81 8.55 5.24
N SER A 45 5.36 9.60 4.63
CA SER A 45 6.72 9.59 4.12
C SER A 45 7.74 9.37 5.24
N ALA A 46 7.58 10.04 6.39
CA ALA A 46 8.46 9.86 7.54
C ALA A 46 8.33 8.47 8.17
N ALA A 47 7.11 7.95 8.28
CA ALA A 47 6.83 6.63 8.82
C ALA A 47 7.47 5.52 7.98
N ASN A 48 7.37 5.62 6.64
CA ASN A 48 8.00 4.67 5.73
C ASN A 48 9.53 4.77 5.77
N ALA A 49 10.10 5.98 5.76
CA ALA A 49 11.55 6.17 5.81
C ALA A 49 12.19 5.61 7.09
N THR A 50 11.42 5.53 8.18
CA THR A 50 11.86 5.03 9.49
C THR A 50 11.34 3.62 9.81
N LYS A 51 10.54 3.03 8.91
CA LYS A 51 9.87 1.74 9.10
C LYS A 51 9.03 1.66 10.38
N ASN A 52 8.36 2.76 10.73
CA ASN A 52 7.53 2.82 11.92
C ASN A 52 6.12 2.29 11.61
N GLU A 53 5.92 1.02 11.93
CA GLU A 53 4.67 0.29 11.65
C GLU A 53 3.44 0.92 12.32
N VAL A 54 3.61 1.55 13.49
CA VAL A 54 2.50 2.22 14.20
C VAL A 54 2.00 3.41 13.39
N LEU A 55 2.90 4.29 12.95
CA LEU A 55 2.51 5.43 12.12
C LEU A 55 2.02 4.98 10.75
N ILE A 56 2.65 3.98 10.12
CA ILE A 56 2.18 3.40 8.86
C ILE A 56 0.72 2.94 8.98
N GLY A 57 0.40 2.16 10.02
CA GLY A 57 -0.95 1.63 10.23
C GLY A 57 -1.99 2.71 10.48
N VAL A 58 -1.61 3.79 11.19
CA VAL A 58 -2.50 4.93 11.46
C VAL A 58 -2.72 5.79 10.22
N CYS A 59 -1.69 5.97 9.38
CA CYS A 59 -1.81 6.72 8.13
C CYS A 59 -2.59 5.97 7.04
N ALA A 60 -2.48 4.64 6.98
CA ALA A 60 -2.95 3.85 5.85
C ALA A 60 -4.45 4.06 5.50
N PRO A 61 -5.39 4.13 6.47
CA PRO A 61 -6.80 4.42 6.16
C PRO A 61 -7.01 5.79 5.52
N LEU A 62 -6.26 6.82 5.95
CA LEU A 62 -6.37 8.17 5.39
C LEU A 62 -5.78 8.25 3.97
N VAL A 63 -4.69 7.51 3.71
CA VAL A 63 -4.13 7.38 2.36
C VAL A 63 -5.12 6.65 1.44
N ALA A 64 -5.74 5.57 1.91
CA ALA A 64 -6.76 4.84 1.16
C ALA A 64 -8.00 5.70 0.86
N MET A 65 -8.47 6.49 1.82
CA MET A 65 -9.61 7.39 1.63
C MET A 65 -9.34 8.48 0.58
N ASN A 66 -8.07 8.87 0.43
CA ASN A 66 -7.62 9.89 -0.52
C ASN A 66 -6.86 9.27 -1.70
N TRP A 67 -7.20 8.03 -2.07
CA TRP A 67 -6.46 7.25 -3.06
C TRP A 67 -6.29 7.99 -4.39
N GLU A 68 -7.32 8.68 -4.88
CA GLU A 68 -7.25 9.46 -6.13
C GLU A 68 -6.14 10.52 -6.13
N MET A 69 -5.79 11.07 -4.95
CA MET A 69 -4.68 12.01 -4.79
C MET A 69 -3.33 11.29 -4.75
N PHE A 70 -3.25 10.14 -4.08
CA PHE A 70 -1.98 9.42 -3.84
C PHE A 70 -1.57 8.51 -4.99
N ALA A 71 -2.51 7.83 -5.64
CA ALA A 71 -2.26 6.90 -6.73
C ALA A 71 -1.47 7.48 -7.91
N PRO A 72 -1.68 8.75 -8.35
CA PRO A 72 -0.85 9.35 -9.39
C PRO A 72 0.44 10.00 -8.85
N SER A 73 0.65 10.06 -7.53
CA SER A 73 1.73 10.82 -6.93
C SER A 73 3.07 10.06 -6.99
N ARG A 74 3.99 10.56 -7.82
CA ARG A 74 5.36 10.03 -7.86
C ARG A 74 6.08 10.14 -6.51
N LEU A 75 5.82 11.20 -5.74
CA LEU A 75 6.45 11.39 -4.43
C LEU A 75 6.01 10.30 -3.46
N PHE A 76 4.71 9.98 -3.46
CA PHE A 76 4.16 8.85 -2.70
C PHE A 76 4.85 7.53 -3.08
N HIS A 77 4.98 7.25 -4.38
CA HIS A 77 5.65 6.05 -4.87
C HIS A 77 7.13 5.92 -4.48
N VAL A 78 7.86 7.03 -4.50
CA VAL A 78 9.29 7.04 -4.11
C VAL A 78 9.45 6.81 -2.60
N ASN A 79 8.53 7.33 -1.79
CA ASN A 79 8.66 7.32 -0.34
C ASN A 79 7.94 6.15 0.35
N THR A 80 7.13 5.38 -0.36
CA THR A 80 6.43 4.23 0.21
C THR A 80 7.31 2.98 0.15
N GLU A 81 7.55 2.36 1.30
CA GLU A 81 8.27 1.09 1.41
C GLU A 81 7.32 -0.10 1.29
N ILE A 82 7.87 -1.31 1.19
CA ILE A 82 7.08 -2.54 1.01
C ILE A 82 6.08 -2.71 2.15
N GLU A 83 6.53 -2.50 3.39
CA GLU A 83 5.72 -2.60 4.60
C GLU A 83 4.56 -1.58 4.59
N GLY A 84 4.82 -0.36 4.13
CA GLY A 84 3.79 0.66 3.95
C GLY A 84 2.77 0.28 2.90
N MET A 85 3.23 -0.18 1.73
CA MET A 85 2.34 -0.61 0.67
C MET A 85 1.48 -1.81 1.11
N MET A 86 2.07 -2.80 1.78
CA MET A 86 1.32 -3.94 2.35
C MET A 86 0.24 -3.48 3.33
N SER A 87 0.58 -2.56 4.25
CA SER A 87 -0.39 -2.01 5.20
C SER A 87 -1.51 -1.25 4.52
N LEU A 88 -1.21 -0.53 3.43
CA LEU A 88 -2.21 0.19 2.65
C LEU A 88 -3.16 -0.78 1.96
N LEU A 89 -2.64 -1.77 1.24
CA LEU A 89 -3.46 -2.76 0.52
C LEU A 89 -4.29 -3.62 1.48
N GLY A 90 -3.81 -3.83 2.71
CA GLY A 90 -4.57 -4.50 3.78
C GLY A 90 -5.70 -3.65 4.39
N CYS A 91 -5.80 -2.36 4.08
CA CYS A 91 -6.93 -1.55 4.51
C CYS A 91 -8.20 -1.95 3.77
N THR A 92 -9.26 -2.24 4.51
CA THR A 92 -10.57 -2.65 3.95
C THR A 92 -11.12 -1.66 2.94
N ARG A 93 -10.81 -0.36 3.09
CA ARG A 93 -11.18 0.70 2.15
C ARG A 93 -10.62 0.48 0.74
N MET A 94 -9.45 -0.14 0.62
CA MET A 94 -8.86 -0.46 -0.69
C MET A 94 -9.69 -1.49 -1.48
N ALA A 95 -10.55 -2.27 -0.84
CA ALA A 95 -11.46 -3.18 -1.54
C ALA A 95 -12.52 -2.45 -2.39
N GLU A 96 -12.74 -1.15 -2.13
CA GLU A 96 -13.63 -0.31 -2.93
C GLU A 96 -12.93 0.22 -4.19
N GLU A 97 -11.60 0.20 -4.23
CA GLU A 97 -10.82 0.67 -5.37
C GLU A 97 -10.78 -0.39 -6.48
N SER A 98 -10.80 0.08 -7.74
CA SER A 98 -10.69 -0.85 -8.86
C SER A 98 -9.33 -1.53 -8.88
N GLY A 99 -9.31 -2.85 -9.15
CA GLY A 99 -8.06 -3.59 -9.30
C GLY A 99 -7.13 -2.98 -10.36
N ALA A 100 -7.68 -2.35 -11.39
CA ALA A 100 -6.92 -1.66 -12.43
C ALA A 100 -6.14 -0.45 -11.88
N SER A 101 -6.80 0.38 -11.07
CA SER A 101 -6.19 1.52 -10.40
C SER A 101 -5.05 1.07 -9.48
N ILE A 102 -5.30 0.03 -8.68
CA ILE A 102 -4.30 -0.53 -7.76
C ILE A 102 -3.09 -1.09 -8.51
N ILE A 103 -3.31 -1.92 -9.54
CA ILE A 103 -2.20 -2.52 -10.30
C ILE A 103 -1.39 -1.44 -11.03
N LYS A 104 -2.03 -0.40 -11.57
CA LYS A 104 -1.35 0.73 -12.19
C LYS A 104 -0.46 1.46 -11.16
N ALA A 105 -0.99 1.77 -9.98
CA ALA A 105 -0.20 2.39 -8.91
C ALA A 105 0.96 1.49 -8.44
N LEU A 106 0.76 0.17 -8.35
CA LEU A 106 1.83 -0.77 -8.00
C LEU A 106 2.94 -0.83 -9.06
N LEU A 107 2.59 -0.74 -10.35
CA LEU A 107 3.57 -0.64 -11.44
C LEU A 107 4.38 0.67 -11.33
N GLU A 108 3.71 1.80 -11.12
CA GLU A 108 4.36 3.10 -10.91
C GLU A 108 5.25 3.09 -9.66
N TRP A 109 4.76 2.50 -8.57
CA TRP A 109 5.53 2.29 -7.35
C TRP A 109 6.78 1.44 -7.59
N ARG A 110 6.66 0.32 -8.31
CA ARG A 110 7.82 -0.50 -8.71
C ARG A 110 8.81 0.33 -9.54
N ASN A 111 8.32 1.10 -10.50
CA ASN A 111 9.15 1.88 -11.43
C ASN A 111 9.80 3.11 -10.77
N ALA A 112 9.24 3.61 -9.67
CA ALA A 112 9.80 4.68 -8.85
C ALA A 112 10.99 4.23 -7.97
N SER A 113 11.40 2.97 -8.05
CA SER A 113 12.56 2.45 -7.33
C SER A 113 13.84 3.22 -7.64
N ARG A 114 14.65 3.47 -6.62
CA ARG A 114 15.91 4.24 -6.74
C ARG A 114 17.06 3.43 -7.35
N ASP A 115 17.00 2.12 -7.20
CA ASP A 115 18.02 1.18 -7.68
C ASP A 115 17.40 -0.19 -8.04
N ASP A 116 18.19 -1.02 -8.71
CA ASP A 116 17.76 -2.34 -9.18
C ASP A 116 17.43 -3.30 -8.03
N LYS A 117 18.10 -3.17 -6.89
CA LYS A 117 17.85 -4.02 -5.71
C LYS A 117 16.46 -3.74 -5.14
N THR A 118 16.13 -2.46 -4.97
CA THR A 118 14.82 -1.98 -4.54
C THR A 118 13.75 -2.40 -5.55
N ARG A 119 14.01 -2.22 -6.84
CA ARG A 119 13.08 -2.65 -7.91
C ARG A 119 12.80 -4.15 -7.86
N THR A 120 13.83 -4.96 -7.64
CA THR A 120 13.71 -6.42 -7.52
C THR A 120 12.93 -6.80 -6.27
N ALA A 121 13.19 -6.15 -5.13
CA ALA A 121 12.46 -6.39 -3.88
C ALA A 121 10.97 -6.05 -4.03
N ARG A 122 10.63 -4.88 -4.61
CA ARG A 122 9.25 -4.48 -4.91
C ARG A 122 8.58 -5.44 -5.90
N THR A 123 9.32 -5.92 -6.91
CA THR A 123 8.82 -6.92 -7.86
C THR A 123 8.46 -8.24 -7.17
N THR A 124 9.30 -8.68 -6.23
CA THR A 124 9.12 -9.94 -5.49
C THR A 124 7.94 -9.85 -4.52
N ALA A 125 7.80 -8.72 -3.81
CA ALA A 125 6.72 -8.47 -2.86
C ALA A 125 5.33 -8.45 -3.52
N PHE A 126 5.25 -8.23 -4.83
CA PHE A 126 3.98 -8.20 -5.56
C PHE A 126 3.17 -9.47 -5.38
N ARG A 127 3.80 -10.65 -5.29
CA ARG A 127 3.09 -11.91 -5.08
C ARG A 127 2.25 -11.85 -3.79
N ASP A 128 2.88 -11.44 -2.70
CA ASP A 128 2.22 -11.33 -1.40
C ASP A 128 1.12 -10.26 -1.43
N MET A 129 1.35 -9.15 -2.14
CA MET A 129 0.37 -8.07 -2.32
C MET A 129 -0.89 -8.51 -3.07
N VAL A 130 -0.75 -9.33 -4.12
CA VAL A 130 -1.91 -9.85 -4.85
C VAL A 130 -2.76 -10.76 -3.96
N SER A 131 -2.12 -11.60 -3.13
CA SER A 131 -2.84 -12.44 -2.18
C SER A 131 -3.58 -11.61 -1.11
N VAL A 132 -3.01 -10.48 -0.67
CA VAL A 132 -3.69 -9.54 0.26
C VAL A 132 -4.92 -8.91 -0.38
N LEU A 133 -4.85 -8.52 -1.65
CA LEU A 133 -5.92 -7.80 -2.34
C LEU A 133 -7.12 -8.67 -2.69
N GLY A 134 -6.96 -10.00 -2.76
CA GLY A 134 -8.05 -10.90 -3.14
C GLY A 134 -8.73 -10.51 -4.45
N ILE A 135 -7.95 -10.02 -5.44
CA ILE A 135 -8.48 -9.45 -6.69
C ILE A 135 -9.31 -10.51 -7.43
N ARG A 136 -10.64 -10.38 -7.39
CA ARG A 136 -11.59 -11.34 -7.96
C ARG A 136 -11.94 -11.10 -9.44
N ASP A 137 -11.77 -9.89 -9.97
CA ASP A 137 -12.12 -9.55 -11.38
C ASP A 137 -10.92 -9.49 -12.32
N THR A 138 -10.30 -10.65 -12.55
CA THR A 138 -9.04 -10.79 -13.31
C THR A 138 -9.16 -10.70 -14.85
N PRO A 139 -10.22 -11.18 -15.54
CA PRO A 139 -10.28 -11.14 -17.02
C PRO A 139 -10.37 -9.73 -17.58
N ASP A 140 -11.24 -8.89 -17.01
CA ASP A 140 -11.43 -7.51 -17.44
C ASP A 140 -10.24 -6.64 -17.03
N LEU A 141 -9.63 -6.93 -15.88
CA LEU A 141 -8.38 -6.31 -15.44
C LEU A 141 -7.24 -6.57 -16.42
N ILE A 142 -6.99 -7.83 -16.79
CA ILE A 142 -5.93 -8.17 -17.74
C ILE A 142 -6.20 -7.49 -19.10
N LYS A 143 -7.43 -7.57 -19.61
CA LYS A 143 -7.81 -6.93 -20.87
C LYS A 143 -7.62 -5.40 -20.82
N TYR A 144 -8.03 -4.76 -19.73
CA TYR A 144 -7.87 -3.32 -19.52
C TYR A 144 -6.40 -2.93 -19.50
N LEU A 145 -5.56 -3.66 -18.75
CA LEU A 145 -4.12 -3.37 -18.69
C LEU A 145 -3.42 -3.56 -20.05
N PHE A 146 -3.87 -4.53 -20.87
CA PHE A 146 -3.40 -4.69 -22.25
C PHE A 146 -3.83 -3.53 -23.16
N VAL A 147 -5.07 -3.05 -23.03
CA VAL A 147 -5.58 -1.90 -23.81
C VAL A 147 -4.85 -0.61 -23.42
N GLU A 148 -4.55 -0.42 -22.14
CA GLU A 148 -3.78 0.72 -21.63
C GLU A 148 -2.29 0.67 -22.04
N GLY A 149 -1.83 -0.41 -22.68
CA GLY A 149 -0.44 -0.54 -23.14
C GLY A 149 0.57 -0.63 -22.00
N LEU A 150 0.13 -1.02 -20.79
CA LEU A 150 1.01 -1.10 -19.63
C LEU A 150 1.97 -2.29 -19.75
N GLU A 151 3.27 -2.04 -19.64
CA GLU A 151 4.29 -3.08 -19.64
C GLU A 151 4.30 -3.84 -18.31
N ILE A 152 3.43 -4.85 -18.20
CA ILE A 152 3.38 -5.72 -17.02
C ILE A 152 4.55 -6.72 -17.06
N PRO A 153 5.40 -6.76 -16.01
CA PRO A 153 6.46 -7.77 -15.89
C PRO A 153 5.90 -9.20 -16.04
N ALA A 154 6.64 -10.07 -16.72
CA ALA A 154 6.20 -11.45 -16.97
C ALA A 154 5.87 -12.21 -15.68
N GLU A 155 6.63 -11.96 -14.61
CA GLU A 155 6.42 -12.53 -13.28
C GLU A 155 5.08 -12.12 -12.67
N TRP A 156 4.69 -10.85 -12.84
CA TRP A 156 3.42 -10.33 -12.34
C TRP A 156 2.25 -10.91 -13.12
N ARG A 157 2.37 -11.03 -14.45
CA ARG A 157 1.38 -11.72 -15.29
C ARG A 157 1.17 -13.17 -14.84
N ARG A 158 2.25 -13.87 -14.48
CA ARG A 158 2.17 -15.23 -13.96
C ARG A 158 1.44 -15.26 -12.61
N CYS A 159 1.79 -14.38 -11.67
CA CYS A 159 1.13 -14.31 -10.36
C CYS A 159 -0.38 -14.05 -10.49
N LEU A 160 -0.78 -13.09 -11.33
CA LEU A 160 -2.19 -12.80 -11.58
C LEU A 160 -2.95 -13.98 -12.20
N ALA A 161 -2.30 -14.76 -13.06
CA ALA A 161 -2.90 -15.95 -13.67
C ALA A 161 -2.99 -17.15 -12.70
N GLU A 162 -2.05 -17.29 -11.75
CA GLU A 162 -2.05 -18.33 -10.72
C GLU A 162 -3.22 -18.14 -9.74
N GLU A 163 -3.40 -16.92 -9.21
CA GLU A 163 -4.50 -16.58 -8.29
C GLU A 163 -5.89 -16.74 -8.92
N GLN A 164 -5.99 -16.63 -10.24
CA GLN A 164 -7.23 -16.90 -10.97
C GLN A 164 -7.61 -18.39 -10.96
N LYS A 165 -6.62 -19.29 -10.98
CA LYS A 165 -6.89 -20.73 -11.00
C LYS A 165 -7.40 -21.20 -9.65
N THR A 166 -6.78 -20.75 -8.56
CA THR A 166 -7.21 -21.05 -7.19
C THR A 166 -8.62 -20.54 -6.89
N ALA A 167 -8.98 -19.34 -7.35
CA ALA A 167 -10.33 -18.80 -7.19
C ALA A 167 -11.43 -19.61 -7.90
N LYS A 168 -11.11 -20.31 -9.00
CA LYS A 168 -12.07 -21.15 -9.75
C LYS A 168 -12.25 -22.55 -9.17
N GLU A 169 -11.33 -23.00 -8.33
CA GLU A 169 -11.35 -24.33 -7.73
C GLU A 169 -12.04 -24.37 -6.35
N GLU A 170 -12.43 -23.22 -5.78
CA GLU A 170 -13.25 -23.20 -4.57
C GLU A 170 -14.61 -23.86 -4.83
N PRO A 171 -14.96 -24.94 -4.09
CA PRO A 171 -16.22 -25.63 -4.30
C PRO A 171 -17.37 -24.73 -3.86
N ILE A 172 -18.30 -24.44 -4.77
CA ILE A 172 -19.59 -23.85 -4.46
C ILE A 172 -20.23 -24.79 -3.42
N ALA A 173 -20.34 -24.31 -2.17
CA ALA A 173 -20.97 -25.06 -1.10
C ALA A 173 -22.37 -25.47 -1.58
N SER A 174 -22.54 -26.78 -1.80
CA SER A 174 -23.78 -27.37 -2.25
C SER A 174 -24.85 -27.08 -1.21
N SER A 175 -25.77 -26.16 -1.51
CA SER A 175 -26.89 -25.87 -0.62
C SER A 175 -27.70 -27.15 -0.48
N SER A 176 -27.63 -27.74 0.71
CA SER A 176 -28.41 -28.91 1.05
C SER A 176 -29.88 -28.50 1.05
N MET A 177 -30.68 -29.06 0.14
CA MET A 177 -32.13 -28.89 0.16
C MET A 177 -32.70 -29.52 1.44
N PRO A 178 -33.64 -28.85 2.14
CA PRO A 178 -34.33 -29.47 3.26
C PRO A 178 -35.26 -30.58 2.75
N SER A 179 -35.10 -31.78 3.30
CA SER A 179 -36.03 -32.89 3.09
C SER A 179 -37.30 -32.61 3.89
N TYR A 180 -38.45 -32.71 3.23
CA TYR A 180 -39.79 -32.62 3.83
C TYR A 180 -40.08 -33.80 4.77
#